data_AF-A0A2T6DPD9-F1
#
_entry.id   AF-A0A2T6DPD9-F1
#
_cell.length_a   1.000
_cell.length_b   1.000
_cell.length_c   1.000
_cell.angle_alpha   90.00
_cell.angle_beta   90.00
_cell.angle_gamma   90.00
#
_symmetry.space_group_name_H-M   'P 1'
#
loop_
_entity.id
_entity.type
_entity.pdbx_description
1 polymer ?
#
loop_
_entity_poly.entity_id
_entity_poly.type
_entity_poly.pdbx_seq_one_letter_code
_entity_poly.pdbx_strand_id
1 'polypeptide(L)' 'MTQADLAARLTVRGVVLDRASITRVENGKRYLRDYEIRAIASVLRVSVAWLFRETTDPKPVRR' A
#
# COMPACT_ATOMS: atom_id res chain seq x y z
N MET A 1 0.46 9.73 -8.37
CA MET A 1 -0.68 9.59 -7.44
C MET A 1 -0.28 10.26 -6.14
N THR A 2 -1.12 11.13 -5.58
CA THR A 2 -0.82 11.80 -4.29
C THR A 2 -1.18 10.90 -3.10
N GLN A 3 -0.71 11.24 -1.90
CA GLN A 3 -1.13 10.55 -0.66
C GLN A 3 -2.64 10.66 -0.43
N ALA A 4 -3.25 11.81 -0.76
CA ALA A 4 -4.69 12.00 -0.65
C ALA A 4 -5.47 11.10 -1.62
N ASP A 5 -4.97 10.94 -2.85
CA ASP A 5 -5.57 10.02 -3.82
C ASP A 5 -5.49 8.57 -3.35
N LEU A 6 -4.36 8.17 -2.75
CA LEU A 6 -4.20 6.83 -2.18
C LEU A 6 -5.19 6.59 -1.04
N ALA A 7 -5.31 7.56 -0.11
CA ALA A 7 -6.27 7.50 0.99
C ALA A 7 -7.71 7.34 0.50
N ALA A 8 -8.11 8.14 -0.51
CA ALA A 8 -9.44 8.06 -1.10
C ALA A 8 -9.69 6.68 -1.74
N ARG A 9 -8.72 6.15 -2.51
CA ARG A 9 -8.84 4.84 -3.17
C ARG A 9 -8.90 3.67 -2.20
N LEU A 10 -8.20 3.76 -1.07
CA LEU A 10 -8.23 2.77 0.01
C LEU A 10 -9.56 2.81 0.76
N THR A 11 -10.07 4.01 1.04
CA THR A 11 -11.35 4.22 1.73
C THR A 11 -12.51 3.61 0.94
N VAL A 12 -12.55 3.81 -0.38
CA VAL A 12 -13.55 3.17 -1.27
C VAL A 12 -13.49 1.64 -1.23
N ARG A 13 -12.35 1.05 -0.82
CA ARG A 13 -12.15 -0.40 -0.67
C ARG A 13 -12.37 -0.91 0.76
N GLY A 14 -12.94 -0.07 1.64
CA GLY A 14 -13.17 -0.42 3.04
C GLY A 14 -11.91 -0.40 3.92
N VAL A 15 -10.79 0.13 3.41
CA VAL A 15 -9.55 0.31 4.18
C VAL A 15 -9.38 1.77 4.54
N VAL A 16 -9.74 2.12 5.77
CA VAL A 16 -9.68 3.50 6.25
C VAL A 16 -8.23 3.85 6.63
N LEU A 17 -7.54 4.51 5.72
CA LEU A 17 -6.23 5.13 5.93
C LEU A 17 -6.28 6.56 5.41
N ASP A 18 -6.10 7.53 6.31
CA ASP A 18 -6.06 8.95 5.96
C ASP A 18 -4.65 9.36 5.49
N ARG A 19 -4.54 10.57 4.93
CA ARG A 19 -3.26 11.13 4.46
C ARG A 19 -2.19 11.11 5.55
N ALA A 20 -2.55 11.47 6.79
CA ALA A 20 -1.62 11.53 7.91
C ALA A 20 -1.09 10.14 8.32
N SER A 21 -1.94 9.10 8.26
CA SER A 21 -1.52 7.72 8.48
C SER A 21 -0.58 7.24 7.39
N ILE A 22 -0.85 7.57 6.12
CA ILE A 22 0.07 7.28 5.01
C ILE A 22 1.41 7.97 5.22
N THR A 23 1.42 9.26 5.59
CA THR A 23 2.66 9.98 5.91
C THR A 23 3.44 9.31 7.03
N ARG A 24 2.79 8.81 8.09
CA ARG A 24 3.48 8.10 9.17
C ARG A 24 4.05 6.76 8.71
N VAL A 25 3.33 6.02 7.87
CA VAL A 25 3.82 4.76 7.29
C VAL A 25 5.07 5.01 6.45
N GLU A 26 5.05 6.00 5.55
CA GLU A 26 6.19 6.35 4.70
C GLU A 26 7.42 6.79 5.51
N ASN A 27 7.21 7.42 6.67
CA ASN A 27 8.28 7.82 7.59
C ASN A 27 8.66 6.73 8.62
N GLY A 28 8.11 5.52 8.52
CA GLY A 28 8.39 4.43 9.47
C GLY A 28 7.84 4.65 10.89
N LYS A 29 6.91 5.59 11.07
CA LYS A 29 6.29 5.96 12.36
C LYS A 29 4.98 5.20 12.65
N ARG A 30 4.55 4.32 11.75
CA ARG A 30 3.35 3.47 11.91
C ARG A 30 3.52 2.17 11.15
N TYR A 31 3.18 1.06 11.79
CA TYR A 31 3.06 -0.25 11.14
C TYR A 31 1.75 -0.40 10.36
N LEU A 32 1.77 -1.22 9.31
CA LEU A 32 0.58 -1.62 8.56
C LEU A 32 0.10 -3.00 9.02
N ARG A 33 -1.21 -3.22 8.99
CA ARG A 33 -1.78 -4.57 9.12
C ARG A 33 -1.78 -5.28 7.78
N ASP A 34 -1.84 -6.61 7.79
CA ASP A 34 -1.77 -7.47 6.59
C ASP A 34 -2.80 -7.08 5.53
N TYR A 35 -4.03 -6.78 5.95
CA TYR A 35 -5.09 -6.37 5.03
C TYR A 35 -4.85 -4.96 4.45
N GLU A 36 -4.19 -4.07 5.20
CA GLU A 36 -3.87 -2.71 4.75
C GLU A 36 -2.78 -2.77 3.67
N ILE A 37 -1.69 -3.54 3.90
CA ILE A 37 -0.62 -3.67 2.91
C ILE A 37 -1.10 -4.39 1.65
N ARG A 38 -1.98 -5.39 1.78
CA ARG A 38 -2.63 -6.05 0.64
C ARG A 38 -3.45 -5.07 -0.19
N ALA A 39 -4.21 -4.19 0.45
CA ALA A 39 -5.00 -3.17 -0.23
C ALA A 39 -4.12 -2.10 -0.90
N ILE A 40 -3.05 -1.65 -0.24
CA ILE A 40 -2.06 -0.73 -0.80
C ILE A 40 -1.43 -1.32 -2.06
N ALA A 41 -0.96 -2.57 -2.01
CA ALA A 41 -0.40 -3.27 -3.16
C ALA A 41 -1.39 -3.32 -4.34
N SER A 42 -2.66 -3.66 -4.05
CA SER A 42 -3.73 -3.69 -5.05
C SER A 42 -3.98 -2.31 -5.69
N VAL A 43 -4.05 -1.24 -4.91
CA VAL A 43 -4.28 0.13 -5.42
C VAL A 43 -3.09 0.61 -6.25
N LEU A 44 -1.87 0.29 -5.83
CA LEU A 44 -0.63 0.63 -6.53
C LEU A 44 -0.37 -0.27 -7.75
N ARG A 45 -1.15 -1.34 -7.93
CA ARG A 45 -0.97 -2.36 -8.98
C ARG A 45 0.43 -3.00 -8.95
N VAL A 46 0.92 -3.27 -7.75
CA VAL A 46 2.18 -3.98 -7.48
C VAL A 46 1.91 -5.20 -6.60
N SER A 47 2.88 -6.11 -6.51
CA SER A 47 2.85 -7.22 -5.56
C SER A 47 3.26 -6.78 -4.15
N VAL A 48 2.83 -7.55 -3.15
CA VAL A 48 3.30 -7.39 -1.78
C VAL A 48 4.81 -7.66 -1.70
N ALA A 49 5.30 -8.70 -2.38
CA ALA A 49 6.72 -9.04 -2.46
C ALA A 49 7.59 -7.84 -2.89
N TRP A 50 7.12 -7.04 -3.85
CA TRP A 50 7.84 -5.84 -4.27
C TRP A 50 7.89 -4.77 -3.17
N LEU A 51 6.80 -4.57 -2.41
CA LEU A 51 6.79 -3.63 -1.27
C LEU A 51 7.79 -4.04 -0.18
N PHE A 52 8.04 -5.34 -0.01
CA PHE A 52 9.00 -5.91 0.94
C PHE A 52 10.41 -6.11 0.34
N ARG A 53 10.65 -5.69 -0.91
CA ARG A 53 11.93 -5.83 -1.63
C ARG A 53 12.40 -7.28 -1.82
N GLU A 54 11.47 -8.22 -1.83
CA GLU A 54 11.74 -9.63 -2.15
C GLU A 54 11.92 -9.84 -3.66
N THR A 55 11.51 -8.86 -4.47
CA THR A 55 11.67 -8.85 -5.93
C THR A 55 11.87 -7.41 -6.44
N THR A 56 12.57 -7.27 -7.57
CA THR A 56 12.69 -6.00 -8.31
C THR A 56 11.55 -5.77 -9.30
N ASP A 57 10.83 -6.83 -9.69
CA ASP A 57 9.66 -6.76 -10.56
C ASP A 57 8.43 -6.33 -9.73
N PRO A 58 7.78 -5.19 -10.03
CA PRO A 58 6.56 -4.78 -9.34
C PRO A 58 5.39 -5.75 -9.56
N LYS A 59 5.39 -6.54 -10.63
CA LYS A 59 4.31 -7.46 -11.00
C LYS A 59 4.89 -8.85 -11.33
N PRO A 60 5.55 -9.50 -10.35
CA PRO A 60 6.12 -10.81 -10.57
C PRO A 60 5.01 -11.76 -11.03
N VAL A 61 5.25 -12.44 -12.14
CA VAL A 61 4.33 -13.45 -12.67
C VAL A 61 4.16 -14.52 -11.59
N ARG A 62 2.90 -14.81 -11.24
CA ARG A 62 2.59 -15.97 -10.38
C ARG A 62 2.96 -17.22 -11.18
N ARG A 63 4.06 -17.87 -10.79
CA ARG A 63 4.36 -19.23 -11.25
C ARG A 63 3.28 -20.20 -10.79
#